data_AF-A0A538DBV9-F1
#
_entry.id   AF-A0A538DBV9-F1
#
_cell.length_a   1.000
_cell.length_b   1.000
_cell.length_c   1.000
_cell.angle_alpha   90.00
_cell.angle_beta   90.00
_cell.angle_gamma   90.00
#
_symmetry.space_group_name_H-M   'P 1'
#
loop_
_entity.id
_entity.type
_entity.pdbx_description
1 polymer ?
#
loop_
_entity_poly.entity_id
_entity_poly.type
_entity_poly.pdbx_seq_one_letter_code
_entity_poly.pdbx_strand_id
1 'polypeptide(L)'
;MNMTQRLTARDLIAKSFSAKARRGYDPAEVDAYLMDVARQVDELNLEIDRLTNEVVRLSFAQPPQVGAQAPPPPVVAAPALSADAADESFKLILRAAQKTAEQAIGDARARGEEIIAEAKYRAAEINRDSDRKAFEAASRTQEDLVRLEDELKRRRIELDSVRRAIEAEKEAVRDMANSLLNAIGDKADDMVPNNGAAPAPVVDLTTMPAPSPAMANVAQSPIAPPPPPAPPAPPSGFELFKPFGDEG
;
A
#
# COMPACT_ATOMS: atom_id res chain seq x y z
N MET A 1 -2.22 -25.93 36.98
CA MET A 1 -2.66 -25.05 35.87
C MET A 1 -1.44 -24.25 35.45
N ASN A 2 -0.84 -24.52 34.29
CA ASN A 2 0.24 -23.67 33.79
C ASN A 2 -0.40 -22.36 33.34
N MET A 3 -0.15 -21.28 34.07
CA MET A 3 -0.56 -19.94 33.67
C MET A 3 0.39 -19.51 32.56
N THR A 4 0.09 -19.91 31.33
CA THR A 4 0.83 -19.46 30.16
C THR A 4 0.68 -17.95 30.10
N GLN A 5 1.77 -17.23 30.34
CA GLN A 5 1.80 -15.78 30.28
C GLN A 5 1.21 -15.33 28.93
N ARG A 6 0.17 -14.49 28.96
CA ARG A 6 -0.44 -13.98 27.72
C ARG A 6 0.56 -13.08 27.03
N LEU A 7 0.76 -13.31 25.74
CA LEU A 7 1.53 -12.44 24.88
C LEU A 7 0.73 -11.16 24.64
N THR A 8 1.36 -10.00 24.80
CA THR A 8 0.74 -8.69 24.52
C THR A 8 1.37 -8.05 23.28
N ALA A 9 0.68 -7.08 22.65
CA ALA A 9 1.29 -6.28 21.58
C ALA A 9 2.61 -5.64 22.01
N ARG A 10 2.68 -5.20 23.27
CA ARG A 10 3.89 -4.59 23.84
C ARG A 10 5.07 -5.56 23.86
N ASP A 11 4.82 -6.84 24.15
CA ASP A 11 5.87 -7.86 24.18
C ASP A 11 6.42 -8.17 22.78
N LEU A 12 5.56 -8.07 21.76
CA LEU A 12 5.94 -8.24 20.36
C LEU A 12 6.75 -7.05 19.84
N ILE A 13 6.32 -5.83 20.14
CA ILE A 13 7.02 -4.60 19.73
C ILE A 13 8.37 -4.47 20.43
N ALA A 14 8.47 -4.91 21.69
CA ALA A 14 9.73 -4.87 22.43
C ALA A 14 10.74 -5.95 21.99
N LYS A 15 10.36 -6.86 21.08
CA LYS A 15 11.20 -7.97 20.67
C LYS A 15 12.19 -7.55 19.58
N SER A 16 13.48 -7.72 19.83
CA SER A 16 14.54 -7.47 18.85
C SER A 16 15.17 -8.76 18.32
N PHE A 17 15.48 -8.81 17.03
CA PHE A 17 16.15 -9.94 16.37
C PHE A 17 17.55 -9.55 15.88
N SER A 18 18.54 -10.46 15.97
CA SER A 18 19.91 -10.19 15.49
C SER A 18 20.06 -10.51 13.99
N ALA A 19 20.50 -9.54 13.19
CA ALA A 19 20.71 -9.68 11.75
C ALA A 19 22.03 -10.39 11.38
N LYS A 20 22.29 -11.58 11.94
CA LYS A 20 23.62 -12.23 11.89
C LYS A 20 23.88 -13.07 10.62
N ALA A 21 23.02 -13.06 9.61
CA ALA A 21 23.18 -13.86 8.40
C ALA A 21 23.00 -13.03 7.11
N ARG A 22 23.86 -13.26 6.10
CA ARG A 22 23.82 -12.63 4.76
C ARG A 22 22.60 -13.01 3.91
N ARG A 23 21.63 -13.72 4.49
CA ARG A 23 20.39 -14.16 3.84
C ARG A 23 19.35 -14.35 4.95
N GLY A 24 18.37 -13.45 5.00
CA GLY A 24 17.32 -13.40 6.02
C GLY A 24 16.11 -12.65 5.47
N TYR A 25 15.02 -12.61 6.24
CA TYR A 25 13.86 -11.79 5.93
C TYR A 25 14.22 -10.31 5.95
N ASP A 26 13.54 -9.49 5.15
CA ASP A 26 13.72 -8.05 5.14
C ASP A 26 13.26 -7.47 6.49
N PRO A 27 14.13 -6.78 7.26
CA PRO A 27 13.75 -6.19 8.54
C PRO A 27 12.50 -5.30 8.46
N ALA A 28 12.33 -4.54 7.37
CA ALA A 28 11.18 -3.65 7.22
C ALA A 28 9.85 -4.41 7.05
N GLU A 29 9.88 -5.52 6.31
CA GLU A 29 8.72 -6.40 6.13
C GLU A 29 8.37 -7.14 7.43
N VAL A 30 9.40 -7.60 8.16
CA VAL A 30 9.24 -8.23 9.47
C VAL A 30 8.61 -7.25 10.46
N ASP A 31 9.09 -6.01 10.52
CA ASP A 31 8.54 -4.99 11.41
C ASP A 31 7.08 -4.68 11.07
N ALA A 32 6.74 -4.54 9.78
CA ALA A 32 5.36 -4.32 9.34
C ALA A 32 4.44 -5.49 9.70
N TYR A 33 4.89 -6.73 9.51
CA TYR A 33 4.15 -7.93 9.88
C TYR A 33 3.96 -8.03 11.40
N LEU A 34 5.00 -7.72 12.18
CA LEU A 34 4.91 -7.73 13.65
C LEU A 34 3.95 -6.66 14.18
N MET A 35 3.79 -5.52 13.50
CA MET A 35 2.76 -4.53 13.86
C MET A 35 1.35 -5.07 13.65
N ASP A 36 1.08 -5.78 12.55
CA ASP A 36 -0.24 -6.37 12.28
C ASP A 36 -0.54 -7.52 13.27
N VAL A 37 0.45 -8.39 13.52
CA VAL A 37 0.34 -9.45 14.53
C VAL A 37 0.12 -8.86 15.92
N ALA A 38 0.81 -7.77 16.28
CA ALA A 38 0.59 -7.09 17.55
C ALA A 38 -0.86 -6.58 17.69
N ARG A 39 -1.41 -5.98 16.63
CA ARG A 39 -2.82 -5.55 16.59
C ARG A 39 -3.78 -6.72 16.78
N GLN A 40 -3.55 -7.84 16.08
CA GLN A 40 -4.37 -9.04 16.19
C GLN A 40 -4.29 -9.67 17.59
N VAL A 41 -3.11 -9.68 18.21
CA VAL A 41 -2.92 -10.19 19.57
C VAL A 41 -3.69 -9.36 20.59
N ASP A 42 -3.70 -8.04 20.47
CA ASP A 42 -4.52 -7.18 21.34
C ASP A 42 -6.03 -7.43 21.13
N GLU A 43 -6.48 -7.56 19.88
CA GLU A 43 -7.87 -7.90 19.56
C GLU A 43 -8.30 -9.24 20.19
N LEU A 44 -7.47 -10.27 20.05
CA LEU A 44 -7.73 -11.57 20.66
C LEU A 44 -7.70 -11.51 22.20
N ASN A 45 -6.80 -10.72 22.79
CA ASN A 45 -6.78 -10.55 24.24
C ASN A 45 -8.05 -9.86 24.75
N LEU A 46 -8.55 -8.84 24.05
CA LEU A 46 -9.82 -8.18 24.37
C LEU A 46 -10.99 -9.16 24.28
N GLU A 47 -11.03 -10.01 23.25
CA GLU A 47 -12.09 -11.00 23.09
C GLU A 47 -12.01 -12.09 24.17
N ILE A 48 -10.81 -12.55 24.54
CA ILE A 48 -10.66 -13.48 25.65
C ILE A 48 -11.15 -12.84 26.96
N ASP A 49 -10.84 -11.57 27.21
CA ASP A 49 -11.30 -10.87 28.43
C ASP A 49 -12.82 -10.72 28.44
N ARG A 50 -13.42 -10.39 27.29
CA ARG A 50 -14.87 -10.34 27.10
C ARG A 50 -15.52 -11.69 27.38
N LEU A 51 -15.02 -12.77 26.75
CA LEU A 51 -15.54 -14.12 26.94
C LEU A 51 -15.35 -14.60 28.38
N THR A 52 -14.22 -14.28 29.01
CA THR A 52 -13.97 -14.60 30.42
C THR A 52 -14.99 -13.91 31.31
N ASN A 53 -15.25 -12.62 31.09
CA ASN A 53 -16.28 -11.86 31.82
C ASN A 53 -17.69 -12.40 31.57
N GLU A 54 -17.98 -12.88 30.36
CA GLU A 54 -19.25 -13.51 30.03
C GLU A 54 -19.43 -14.87 30.70
N VAL A 55 -18.41 -15.72 30.69
CA VAL A 55 -18.41 -17.01 31.41
C VAL A 55 -18.61 -16.78 32.90
N VAL A 56 -17.93 -15.79 33.48
CA VAL A 56 -18.11 -15.34 34.86
C VAL A 56 -19.54 -14.87 35.09
N ARG A 57 -20.07 -14.00 34.24
CA ARG A 57 -21.45 -13.50 34.36
C ARG A 57 -22.47 -14.65 34.30
N LEU A 58 -22.28 -15.62 33.41
CA LEU A 58 -23.16 -16.78 33.25
C LEU A 58 -23.05 -17.77 34.41
N SER A 59 -21.85 -17.97 34.97
CA SER A 59 -21.66 -18.81 36.14
C SER A 59 -22.29 -18.20 37.40
N PHE A 60 -22.29 -16.87 37.53
CA PHE A 60 -22.96 -16.15 38.60
C PHE A 60 -24.45 -15.87 38.36
N ALA A 61 -24.91 -15.87 37.10
CA ALA A 61 -26.32 -15.71 36.72
C ALA A 61 -27.11 -17.05 36.73
N GLN A 62 -26.49 -18.13 37.20
CA GLN A 62 -27.21 -19.36 37.51
C GLN A 62 -28.33 -19.01 38.53
N PRO A 63 -29.60 -19.39 38.28
CA PRO A 63 -30.67 -19.16 39.24
C PRO A 63 -30.23 -19.70 40.61
N PRO A 64 -30.59 -19.05 41.72
CA PRO A 64 -30.11 -19.45 43.03
C PRO A 64 -30.34 -20.94 43.20
N GLN A 65 -29.23 -21.69 43.32
CA GLN A 65 -29.26 -23.01 43.89
C GLN A 65 -29.80 -22.80 45.31
N VAL A 66 -31.09 -23.04 45.47
CA VAL A 66 -31.75 -23.06 46.78
C VAL A 66 -31.04 -24.15 47.59
N GLY A 67 -30.22 -23.72 48.55
CA GLY A 67 -29.48 -24.68 49.36
C GLY A 67 -28.37 -24.10 50.22
N ALA A 68 -28.57 -22.89 50.76
CA ALA A 68 -27.87 -22.52 51.98
C ALA A 68 -28.24 -23.55 53.06
N GLN A 69 -27.21 -24.14 53.65
CA GLN A 69 -27.26 -25.01 54.82
C GLN A 69 -28.02 -24.28 55.95
N ALA A 70 -29.27 -24.67 56.17
CA ALA A 70 -30.04 -24.32 57.36
C ALA A 70 -29.90 -25.45 58.40
N PRO A 71 -29.83 -25.14 59.71
CA PRO A 71 -29.85 -26.16 60.75
C PRO A 71 -31.12 -27.02 60.64
N PRO A 72 -31.09 -28.33 60.94
CA PRO A 72 -32.22 -29.21 60.71
C PRO A 72 -33.42 -28.78 61.57
N PRO A 73 -34.56 -28.40 60.97
CA PRO A 73 -35.82 -28.32 61.70
C PRO A 73 -36.30 -29.74 62.06
N PRO A 74 -37.12 -29.88 63.12
CA PRO A 74 -37.71 -31.17 63.45
C PRO A 74 -38.49 -31.72 62.24
N VAL A 75 -38.24 -32.98 61.92
CA VAL A 75 -38.89 -33.73 60.83
C VAL A 75 -40.39 -33.89 61.11
N VAL A 76 -41.17 -32.86 60.80
CA VAL A 76 -42.57 -33.04 60.47
C VAL A 76 -42.63 -33.61 59.06
N ALA A 77 -43.22 -34.80 58.95
CA ALA A 77 -43.40 -35.51 57.69
C ALA A 77 -44.01 -34.55 56.65
N ALA A 78 -43.25 -34.28 55.58
CA ALA A 78 -43.79 -33.60 54.41
C ALA A 78 -44.98 -34.41 53.90
N PRO A 79 -46.11 -33.78 53.55
CA PRO A 79 -47.19 -34.50 52.89
C PRO A 79 -46.61 -35.11 51.62
N ALA A 80 -46.68 -36.44 51.50
CA ALA A 80 -46.30 -37.13 50.29
C ALA A 80 -47.18 -36.56 49.16
N LEU A 81 -46.57 -35.78 48.27
CA LEU A 81 -47.21 -35.40 47.02
C LEU A 81 -47.62 -36.70 46.34
N SER A 82 -48.92 -36.88 46.13
CA SER A 82 -49.46 -38.01 45.37
C SER A 82 -48.80 -38.02 43.99
N ALA A 83 -48.53 -39.22 43.45
CA ALA A 83 -47.88 -39.38 42.15
C ALA A 83 -48.56 -38.54 41.04
N ASP A 84 -49.90 -38.45 41.07
CA ASP A 84 -50.69 -37.58 40.17
C ASP A 84 -50.32 -36.09 40.25
N ALA A 85 -50.02 -35.55 41.44
CA ALA A 85 -49.64 -34.15 41.60
C ALA A 85 -48.22 -33.88 41.05
N ALA A 86 -47.33 -34.87 41.15
CA ALA A 86 -46.00 -34.80 40.55
C ALA A 86 -46.06 -34.85 39.01
N ASP A 87 -46.92 -35.69 38.44
CA ASP A 87 -47.12 -35.77 36.98
C ASP A 87 -47.71 -34.48 36.39
N GLU A 88 -48.69 -33.86 37.05
CA GLU A 88 -49.25 -32.58 36.59
C GLU A 88 -48.23 -31.42 36.65
N SER A 89 -47.42 -31.37 37.70
CA SER A 89 -46.35 -30.37 37.80
C SER A 89 -45.25 -30.58 36.75
N PHE A 90 -44.90 -31.83 36.44
CA PHE A 90 -43.98 -32.16 35.36
C PHE A 90 -44.51 -31.71 33.99
N LYS A 91 -45.80 -31.94 33.69
CA LYS A 91 -46.43 -31.46 32.45
C LYS A 91 -46.44 -29.94 32.33
N LEU A 92 -46.67 -29.23 33.44
CA LEU A 92 -46.60 -27.76 33.46
C LEU A 92 -45.19 -27.25 33.17
N ILE A 93 -44.17 -27.86 33.78
CA ILE A 93 -42.76 -27.52 33.51
C ILE A 93 -42.41 -27.80 32.06
N LEU A 94 -42.86 -28.93 31.48
CA LEU A 94 -42.59 -29.26 30.09
C LEU A 94 -43.23 -28.25 29.13
N ARG A 95 -44.48 -27.83 29.37
CA ARG A 95 -45.12 -26.76 28.59
C ARG A 95 -44.40 -25.42 28.74
N ALA A 96 -43.96 -25.08 29.95
CA ALA A 96 -43.22 -23.85 30.20
C ALA A 96 -41.85 -23.86 29.49
N ALA A 97 -41.15 -25.00 29.52
CA ALA A 97 -39.90 -25.21 28.81
C ALA A 97 -40.10 -25.11 27.28
N GLN A 98 -41.15 -25.76 26.75
CA GLN A 98 -41.47 -25.68 25.33
C GLN A 98 -41.77 -24.24 24.89
N LYS A 99 -42.59 -23.51 25.64
CA LYS A 99 -42.88 -22.09 25.37
C LYS A 99 -41.61 -21.24 25.39
N THR A 100 -40.74 -21.47 26.37
CA THR A 100 -39.46 -20.76 26.47
C THR A 100 -38.55 -21.06 25.28
N ALA A 101 -38.52 -22.31 24.81
CA ALA A 101 -37.76 -22.71 23.63
C ALA A 101 -38.29 -22.05 22.35
N GLU A 102 -39.61 -22.00 22.18
CA GLU A 102 -40.26 -21.32 21.05
C GLU A 102 -39.96 -19.81 21.05
N GLN A 103 -39.99 -19.16 22.23
CA GLN A 103 -39.57 -17.76 22.38
C GLN A 103 -38.10 -17.56 22.02
N ALA A 104 -37.20 -18.41 22.52
CA ALA A 104 -35.78 -18.33 22.21
C ALA A 104 -35.50 -18.51 20.71
N ILE A 105 -36.22 -19.39 20.03
CA ILE A 105 -36.11 -19.57 18.57
C ILE A 105 -36.62 -18.33 17.82
N GLY A 106 -37.73 -17.75 18.28
CA GLY A 106 -38.25 -16.49 17.72
C GLY A 106 -37.26 -15.34 17.84
N ASP A 107 -36.72 -15.13 19.03
CA ASP A 107 -35.73 -14.09 19.32
C ASP A 107 -34.44 -14.30 18.52
N ALA A 108 -33.97 -15.54 18.41
CA ALA A 108 -32.78 -15.88 17.62
C ALA A 108 -33.00 -15.60 16.12
N ARG A 109 -34.19 -15.91 15.59
CA ARG A 109 -34.54 -15.60 14.19
C ARG A 109 -34.61 -14.10 13.95
N ALA A 110 -35.28 -13.35 14.83
CA ALA A 110 -35.39 -11.90 14.72
C ALA A 110 -34.01 -11.23 14.74
N ARG A 111 -33.13 -11.63 15.67
CA ARG A 111 -31.73 -11.13 15.71
C ARG A 111 -30.94 -11.53 14.47
N GLY A 112 -31.15 -12.75 13.96
CA GLY A 112 -30.50 -13.20 12.72
C GLY A 112 -30.91 -12.35 11.52
N GLU A 113 -32.21 -12.04 11.39
CA GLU A 113 -32.73 -11.15 10.34
C GLU A 113 -32.18 -9.73 10.46
N GLU A 114 -32.09 -9.19 11.67
CA GLU A 114 -31.48 -7.88 11.94
C GLU A 114 -30.00 -7.84 11.51
N ILE A 115 -29.21 -8.84 11.90
CA ILE A 115 -27.80 -8.95 11.51
C ILE A 115 -27.66 -9.02 9.99
N ILE A 116 -28.51 -9.81 9.32
CA ILE A 116 -28.49 -9.93 7.86
C ILE A 116 -28.86 -8.59 7.19
N ALA A 117 -29.87 -7.89 7.72
CA ALA A 117 -30.28 -6.59 7.20
C ALA A 117 -29.18 -5.54 7.35
N GLU A 118 -28.54 -5.48 8.53
CA GLU A 118 -27.42 -4.59 8.81
C GLU A 118 -26.21 -4.92 7.92
N ALA A 119 -25.85 -6.20 7.78
CA ALA A 119 -24.77 -6.64 6.91
C ALA A 119 -25.02 -6.25 5.45
N LYS A 120 -26.25 -6.43 4.95
CA LYS A 120 -26.63 -6.00 3.60
C LYS A 120 -26.55 -4.49 3.43
N TYR A 121 -27.00 -3.73 4.43
CA TYR A 121 -26.91 -2.27 4.41
C TYR A 121 -25.44 -1.81 4.34
N ARG A 122 -24.59 -2.34 5.23
CA ARG A 122 -23.15 -2.03 5.26
C ARG A 122 -22.46 -2.44 3.97
N ALA A 123 -22.77 -3.62 3.41
CA ALA A 123 -22.23 -4.05 2.13
C ALA A 123 -22.62 -3.09 0.98
N ALA A 124 -23.89 -2.66 0.94
CA ALA A 124 -24.34 -1.68 -0.06
C ALA A 124 -23.66 -0.32 0.11
N GLU A 125 -23.42 0.11 1.35
CA GLU A 125 -22.69 1.34 1.65
C GLU A 125 -21.23 1.27 1.22
N ILE A 126 -20.53 0.18 1.55
CA ILE A 126 -19.15 -0.08 1.12
C ILE A 126 -19.04 -0.09 -0.40
N ASN A 127 -19.98 -0.74 -1.09
CA ASN A 127 -19.99 -0.77 -2.55
C ASN A 127 -20.15 0.64 -3.13
N ARG A 128 -21.10 1.44 -2.62
CA ARG A 128 -21.29 2.83 -3.08
C ARG A 128 -20.07 3.70 -2.82
N ASP A 129 -19.43 3.56 -1.68
CA ASP A 129 -18.22 4.32 -1.34
C ASP A 129 -17.03 3.89 -2.22
N SER A 130 -16.92 2.59 -2.49
CA SER A 130 -15.91 2.04 -3.40
C SER A 130 -16.12 2.53 -4.83
N ASP A 131 -17.36 2.51 -5.33
CA ASP A 131 -17.71 3.01 -6.66
C ASP A 131 -17.40 4.50 -6.78
N ARG A 132 -17.70 5.29 -5.74
CA ARG A 132 -17.36 6.72 -5.69
C ARG A 132 -15.85 6.93 -5.78
N LYS A 133 -15.07 6.22 -4.96
CA LYS A 133 -13.60 6.31 -4.96
C LYS A 133 -13.01 5.88 -6.30
N ALA A 134 -13.53 4.82 -6.92
CA ALA A 134 -13.11 4.35 -8.23
C ALA A 134 -13.39 5.40 -9.31
N PHE A 135 -14.57 6.02 -9.28
CA PHE A 135 -14.93 7.09 -10.21
C PHE A 135 -14.04 8.32 -10.04
N GLU A 136 -13.80 8.77 -8.80
CA GLU A 136 -12.92 9.90 -8.51
C GLU A 136 -11.47 9.63 -8.97
N ALA A 137 -10.95 8.42 -8.71
CA ALA A 137 -9.63 8.03 -9.17
C ALA A 137 -9.54 8.04 -10.70
N ALA A 138 -10.55 7.47 -11.38
CA ALA A 138 -10.62 7.48 -12.84
C ALA A 138 -10.68 8.91 -13.41
N SER A 139 -11.49 9.80 -12.82
CA SER A 139 -11.57 11.21 -13.23
C SER A 139 -10.22 11.91 -13.10
N ARG A 140 -9.51 11.72 -11.97
CA ARG A 140 -8.17 12.29 -11.76
C ARG A 140 -7.18 11.79 -12.81
N THR A 141 -7.17 10.49 -13.08
CA THR A 141 -6.28 9.94 -14.13
C THR A 141 -6.61 10.49 -15.51
N GLN A 142 -7.88 10.73 -15.81
CA GLN A 142 -8.31 11.32 -17.08
C GLN A 142 -7.87 12.79 -17.20
N GLU A 143 -8.00 13.57 -16.12
CA GLU A 143 -7.53 14.95 -16.06
C GLU A 143 -6.00 15.02 -16.24
N ASP A 144 -5.27 14.12 -15.59
CA ASP A 144 -3.81 14.01 -15.74
C ASP A 144 -3.40 13.61 -17.16
N LEU A 145 -4.12 12.69 -17.81
CA LEU A 145 -3.87 12.33 -19.21
C LEU A 145 -4.04 13.53 -20.13
N VAL A 146 -5.14 14.27 -20.01
CA VAL A 146 -5.38 15.47 -20.82
C VAL A 146 -4.29 16.51 -20.59
N ARG A 147 -3.90 16.72 -19.33
CA ARG A 147 -2.82 17.64 -18.97
C ARG A 147 -1.49 17.22 -19.62
N LEU A 148 -1.12 15.94 -19.51
CA LEU A 148 0.11 15.40 -20.08
C LEU A 148 0.10 15.47 -21.61
N GLU A 149 -1.04 15.21 -22.26
CA GLU A 149 -1.20 15.36 -23.70
C GLU A 149 -0.95 16.82 -24.14
N ASP A 150 -1.47 17.79 -23.41
CA ASP A 150 -1.26 19.20 -23.71
C ASP A 150 0.18 19.66 -23.44
N GLU A 151 0.81 19.16 -22.37
CA GLU A 151 2.24 19.37 -22.13
C GLU A 151 3.10 18.76 -23.26
N LEU A 152 2.76 17.56 -23.72
CA LEU A 152 3.45 16.89 -24.82
C LEU A 152 3.28 17.66 -26.14
N LYS A 153 2.08 18.16 -26.45
CA LYS A 153 1.84 19.04 -27.59
C LYS A 153 2.69 20.31 -27.51
N ARG A 154 2.71 20.98 -26.35
CA ARG A 154 3.53 22.18 -26.11
C ARG A 154 5.01 21.90 -26.33
N ARG A 155 5.55 20.83 -25.74
CA ARG A 155 6.95 20.41 -25.91
C ARG A 155 7.28 20.09 -27.37
N ARG A 156 6.35 19.49 -28.11
CA ARG A 156 6.55 19.16 -29.52
C ARG A 156 6.67 20.42 -30.38
N ILE A 157 5.80 21.40 -30.15
CA ILE A 157 5.87 22.73 -30.80
C ILE A 157 7.18 23.43 -30.44
N GLU A 158 7.59 23.37 -29.17
CA GLU A 158 8.86 23.94 -28.70
C GLU A 158 10.05 23.31 -29.45
N LEU A 159 10.12 21.96 -29.52
CA LEU A 159 11.17 21.25 -30.26
C LEU A 159 11.19 21.59 -31.75
N ASP A 160 10.01 21.67 -32.39
CA ASP A 160 9.92 22.07 -33.80
C ASP A 160 10.40 23.51 -34.02
N SER A 161 10.11 24.41 -33.08
CA SER A 161 10.59 25.80 -33.14
C SER A 161 12.11 25.90 -32.99
N VAL A 162 12.70 25.16 -32.04
CA VAL A 162 14.15 25.11 -31.82
C VAL A 162 14.85 24.51 -33.04
N ARG A 163 14.29 23.44 -33.62
CA ARG A 163 14.82 22.83 -34.84
C ARG A 163 14.84 23.83 -36.01
N ARG A 164 13.76 24.60 -36.20
CA ARG A 164 13.71 25.64 -37.23
C ARG A 164 14.71 26.76 -36.97
N ALA A 165 14.87 27.18 -35.72
CA ALA A 165 15.85 28.20 -35.34
C ALA A 165 17.28 27.73 -35.65
N ILE A 166 17.64 26.50 -35.28
CA ILE A 166 18.94 25.91 -35.59
C ILE A 166 19.17 25.84 -37.10
N GLU A 167 18.17 25.44 -37.89
CA GLU A 167 18.32 25.35 -39.33
C GLU A 167 18.51 26.74 -39.97
N ALA A 168 17.77 27.75 -39.50
CA ALA A 168 17.94 29.13 -39.94
C ALA A 168 19.31 29.71 -39.56
N GLU A 169 19.82 29.42 -38.36
CA GLU A 169 21.18 29.83 -37.96
C GLU A 169 22.25 29.15 -38.82
N LYS A 170 22.08 27.86 -39.15
CA LYS A 170 22.99 27.15 -40.06
C LYS A 170 23.01 27.76 -41.45
N GLU A 171 21.85 28.12 -42.00
CA GLU A 171 21.75 28.81 -43.29
C GLU A 171 22.44 30.18 -43.22
N ALA A 172 22.18 30.97 -42.18
CA ALA A 172 22.84 32.27 -41.99
C ALA A 172 24.38 32.15 -41.88
N VAL A 173 24.88 31.14 -41.15
CA VAL A 173 26.32 30.85 -41.05
C VAL A 173 26.89 30.43 -42.40
N ARG A 174 26.17 29.61 -43.18
CA ARG A 174 26.59 29.20 -44.52
C ARG A 174 26.64 30.39 -45.48
N ASP A 175 25.63 31.25 -45.48
CA ASP A 175 25.58 32.45 -46.32
C ASP A 175 26.69 33.43 -45.97
N MET A 176 26.95 33.63 -44.68
CA MET A 176 28.08 34.42 -44.20
C MET A 176 29.42 33.84 -44.66
N ALA A 177 29.61 32.53 -44.53
CA ALA A 177 30.82 31.85 -44.99
C ALA A 177 31.04 32.00 -46.50
N ASN A 178 29.98 31.81 -47.31
CA ASN A 178 30.03 32.01 -48.77
C ASN A 178 30.34 33.47 -49.13
N SER A 179 29.76 34.44 -48.42
CA SER A 179 30.06 35.86 -48.63
C SER A 179 31.51 36.19 -48.34
N LEU A 180 32.10 35.63 -47.27
CA LEU A 180 33.52 35.83 -46.95
C LEU A 180 34.43 35.18 -47.99
N LEU A 181 34.11 33.96 -48.44
CA LEU A 181 34.84 33.27 -49.51
C LEU A 181 34.83 34.08 -50.81
N ASN A 182 33.68 34.61 -51.23
CA ASN A 182 33.58 35.44 -52.42
C ASN A 182 34.36 36.76 -52.26
N ALA A 183 34.28 37.42 -51.11
CA ALA A 183 35.03 38.66 -50.85
C ALA A 183 36.56 38.44 -50.84
N ILE A 184 37.03 37.27 -50.40
CA ILE A 184 38.44 36.87 -50.48
C ILE A 184 38.82 36.56 -51.92
N GLY A 185 37.98 35.84 -52.67
CA GLY A 185 38.19 35.52 -54.09
C GLY A 185 38.30 36.77 -54.97
N ASP A 186 37.41 37.75 -54.78
CA ASP A 186 37.39 39.02 -55.54
C ASP A 186 38.63 39.87 -55.24
N LYS A 187 39.06 39.95 -53.98
CA LYS A 187 40.33 40.61 -53.60
C LYS A 187 41.57 39.85 -54.08
N ALA A 188 41.50 38.53 -54.20
CA ALA A 188 42.60 37.72 -54.70
C ALA A 188 42.76 37.85 -56.22
N ASP A 189 41.66 38.00 -56.97
CA ASP A 189 41.68 38.24 -58.42
C ASP A 189 42.24 39.63 -58.77
N ASP A 190 41.97 40.64 -57.94
CA ASP A 190 42.57 41.99 -58.06
C ASP A 190 44.06 42.04 -57.66
N MET A 191 44.60 40.96 -57.07
CA MET A 191 45.99 40.83 -56.61
C MET A 191 46.86 39.86 -57.45
N VAL A 192 46.51 39.56 -58.71
CA VAL A 192 47.36 38.76 -59.61
C VAL A 192 48.20 39.63 -60.58
N PRO A 193 49.47 39.96 -60.26
CA PRO A 193 50.48 40.22 -61.26
C PRO A 193 51.18 38.92 -61.68
N ASN A 194 51.37 38.79 -63.00
CA ASN A 194 52.06 37.71 -63.68
C ASN A 194 53.55 37.60 -63.28
N ASN A 195 54.01 36.34 -63.12
CA ASN A 195 55.38 35.80 -63.09
C ASN A 195 56.26 35.89 -61.83
N GLY A 196 56.85 34.74 -61.49
CA GLY A 196 58.21 34.65 -60.95
C GLY A 196 58.41 33.64 -59.81
N ALA A 197 59.30 32.68 -60.00
CA ALA A 197 59.58 31.58 -59.10
C ALA A 197 60.33 31.94 -57.78
N ALA A 198 59.96 31.21 -56.71
CA ALA A 198 60.74 30.73 -55.54
C ALA A 198 61.17 31.71 -54.42
N PRO A 199 61.46 31.22 -53.18
CA PRO A 199 60.99 30.03 -52.45
C PRO A 199 60.32 30.36 -51.10
N ALA A 200 59.68 29.36 -50.48
CA ALA A 200 59.04 29.46 -49.17
C ALA A 200 60.07 29.61 -48.01
N PRO A 201 59.84 30.50 -47.01
CA PRO A 201 60.55 30.42 -45.75
C PRO A 201 59.89 29.36 -44.86
N VAL A 202 60.66 28.34 -44.50
CA VAL A 202 60.33 27.44 -43.39
C VAL A 202 60.36 28.24 -42.09
N VAL A 203 59.21 28.34 -41.41
CA VAL A 203 59.14 28.91 -40.05
C VAL A 203 59.40 27.77 -39.07
N ASP A 204 60.57 27.81 -38.44
CA ASP A 204 60.97 26.93 -37.35
C ASP A 204 60.09 27.22 -36.13
N LEU A 205 59.43 26.17 -35.64
CA LEU A 205 58.47 26.20 -34.54
C LEU A 205 59.20 25.94 -33.21
N THR A 206 60.20 26.76 -32.89
CA THR A 206 60.80 26.71 -31.56
C THR A 206 61.00 28.10 -31.01
N THR A 207 60.61 28.27 -29.74
CA THR A 207 60.81 29.43 -28.86
C THR A 207 59.76 30.54 -28.93
N MET A 208 58.80 30.51 -28.00
CA MET A 208 58.46 31.67 -27.17
C MET A 208 57.82 31.22 -25.82
N PRO A 209 57.87 32.07 -24.78
CA PRO A 209 58.06 31.69 -23.39
C PRO A 209 56.75 31.43 -22.61
N ALA A 210 56.90 30.79 -21.46
CA ALA A 210 55.84 30.60 -20.47
C ALA A 210 55.30 31.92 -19.90
N PRO A 211 54.02 31.94 -19.53
CA PRO A 211 53.61 32.54 -18.25
C PRO A 211 52.93 31.50 -17.34
N SER A 212 53.39 31.45 -16.10
CA SER A 212 52.77 30.73 -14.97
C SER A 212 51.68 31.62 -14.30
N PRO A 213 51.11 31.24 -13.14
CA PRO A 213 49.87 30.48 -12.99
C PRO A 213 48.76 31.31 -12.28
N ALA A 214 47.48 31.10 -12.58
CA ALA A 214 46.40 31.62 -11.73
C ALA A 214 45.09 30.82 -11.85
N MET A 215 44.91 29.97 -10.83
CA MET A 215 43.69 29.61 -10.10
C MET A 215 42.41 29.13 -10.82
N ALA A 216 41.96 27.98 -10.30
CA ALA A 216 40.57 27.58 -10.04
C ALA A 216 39.68 27.20 -11.24
N ASN A 217 39.42 25.90 -11.42
CA ASN A 217 38.20 25.31 -10.83
C ASN A 217 38.26 23.77 -10.89
N VAL A 218 37.72 23.14 -9.85
CA VAL A 218 37.66 21.70 -9.61
C VAL A 218 36.93 20.98 -10.75
N ALA A 219 37.59 19.97 -11.33
CA ALA A 219 36.93 18.97 -12.16
C ALA A 219 35.95 18.16 -11.29
N GLN A 220 34.65 18.46 -11.41
CA GLN A 220 33.61 17.55 -10.99
C GLN A 220 33.46 16.47 -12.05
N SER A 221 33.62 15.21 -11.63
CA SER A 221 33.25 14.02 -12.40
C SER A 221 31.81 14.12 -12.93
N PRO A 222 31.49 13.54 -14.11
CA PRO A 222 30.13 13.51 -14.59
C PRO A 222 29.25 12.68 -13.63
N ILE A 223 28.22 13.32 -13.08
CA ILE A 223 27.16 12.65 -12.33
C ILE A 223 26.39 11.76 -13.33
N ALA A 224 26.40 10.46 -13.08
CA ALA A 224 25.53 9.51 -13.79
C ALA A 224 24.06 9.89 -13.53
N PRO A 225 23.16 9.82 -14.54
CA PRO A 225 21.76 10.09 -14.33
C PRO A 225 21.14 9.07 -13.36
N PRO A 226 20.17 9.47 -12.51
CA PRO A 226 19.50 8.54 -11.62
C PRO A 226 18.71 7.50 -12.44
N PRO A 227 18.59 6.25 -11.96
CA PRO A 227 17.76 5.23 -12.61
C PRO A 227 16.28 5.68 -12.62
N PRO A 228 15.51 5.30 -13.65
CA PRO A 228 14.08 5.61 -13.70
C PRO A 228 13.33 4.96 -12.52
N PRO A 229 12.23 5.58 -12.04
CA PRO A 229 11.40 4.98 -11.00
C PRO A 229 10.85 3.63 -11.48
N ALA A 230 10.93 2.62 -10.62
CA ALA A 230 10.38 1.30 -10.88
C ALA A 230 8.87 1.38 -11.15
N PRO A 231 8.33 0.59 -12.10
CA PRO A 231 6.89 0.53 -12.33
C PRO A 231 6.16 0.07 -11.06
N PRO A 232 4.94 0.59 -10.78
CA PRO A 232 4.15 0.11 -9.65
C PRO A 232 3.89 -1.39 -9.81
N ALA A 233 4.10 -2.13 -8.71
CA ALA A 233 3.81 -3.56 -8.66
C ALA A 233 2.35 -3.81 -9.09
N PRO A 234 2.08 -4.86 -9.90
CA PRO A 234 0.71 -5.24 -10.21
C PRO A 234 -0.01 -5.59 -8.89
N PRO A 235 -1.32 -5.30 -8.76
CA PRO A 235 -2.07 -5.74 -7.60
C PRO A 235 -1.98 -7.26 -7.52
N SER A 236 -1.41 -7.75 -6.41
CA SER A 236 -1.44 -9.15 -6.01
C SER A 236 -2.90 -9.55 -5.79
N GLY A 237 -3.57 -10.00 -6.84
CA GLY A 237 -5.01 -10.21 -6.75
C GLY A 237 -5.66 -10.69 -8.04
N PHE A 238 -5.12 -11.73 -8.66
CA PHE A 238 -5.93 -12.63 -9.49
C PHE A 238 -5.33 -14.04 -9.38
N GLU A 239 -5.77 -14.75 -8.34
CA GLU A 239 -5.72 -16.22 -8.31
C GLU A 239 -6.42 -16.71 -9.58
N LEU A 240 -5.61 -17.17 -10.53
CA LEU A 240 -6.07 -17.88 -11.71
C LEU A 240 -6.75 -19.17 -11.24
N PHE A 241 -8.07 -19.14 -11.24
CA PHE A 241 -8.95 -20.29 -11.10
C PHE A 241 -8.42 -21.44 -11.98
N LYS A 242 -7.78 -22.44 -11.37
CA LYS A 242 -7.49 -23.70 -12.05
C LYS A 242 -8.78 -24.53 -12.03
N PRO A 243 -9.28 -24.99 -13.19
CA PRO A 243 -10.41 -25.89 -13.21
C PRO A 243 -10.00 -27.24 -12.61
N PHE A 244 -10.95 -27.85 -11.90
CA PHE A 244 -10.93 -29.23 -11.44
C PHE A 244 -10.60 -30.23 -12.58
N GLY A 245 -9.88 -31.29 -12.22
CA GLY A 245 -9.59 -32.47 -13.04
C GLY A 245 -8.08 -32.70 -13.18
N ASP A 246 -7.53 -33.90 -13.11
CA ASP A 246 -8.06 -35.25 -12.95
C ASP A 246 -6.85 -36.19 -12.74
N GLU A 247 -7.07 -37.32 -12.07
CA GLU A 247 -6.34 -38.60 -12.13
C GLU A 247 -4.80 -38.71 -11.91
N GLY A 248 -4.43 -39.66 -11.02
CA GLY A 248 -3.09 -40.24 -10.90
C GLY A 248 -2.71 -40.70 -9.50
#